data_AF-A0A7K4DDL9-F1
#
_entry.id   AF-A0A7K4DDL9-F1
#
_cell.length_a   1.000
_cell.length_b   1.000
_cell.length_c   1.000
_cell.angle_alpha   90.00
_cell.angle_beta   90.00
_cell.angle_gamma   90.00
#
_symmetry.space_group_name_H-M   'P 1'
#
loop_
_entity.id
_entity.type
_entity.pdbx_description
1 polymer ?
#
loop_
_entity_poly.entity_id
_entity_poly.type
_entity_poly.pdbx_seq_one_letter_code
_entity_poly.pdbx_strand_id
1 'polypeptide(L)'
;MACPSPSRGIYLTYLIQALTLLSAAYSLTIGEYFLGFSASIAFLLTMTPTLVTRNTRLCLPWEVNLLIILSLYLHVMGHVGDYYVLFAPYYDKLTHFISSVTIAILAFFVAILVEQHGDIRLTNPAVLTFIVTLTLAAGATWEIGEFT
;
A
#
# COMPACT_ATOMS: atom_id res chain seq x y z
N MET A 1 11.24 -0.71 22.86
CA MET A 1 11.92 0.18 21.89
C MET A 1 10.98 1.35 21.67
N ALA A 2 11.46 2.58 21.86
CA ALA A 2 10.68 3.75 21.47
C ALA A 2 10.82 3.92 19.95
N CYS A 3 9.71 4.04 19.22
CA CYS A 3 9.80 4.38 17.81
C CYS A 3 10.48 5.75 17.66
N PRO A 4 11.29 5.95 16.62
CA PRO A 4 11.96 7.23 16.38
C PRO A 4 10.95 8.38 16.30
N SER A 5 11.36 9.58 16.73
CA SER A 5 10.51 10.77 16.68
C SER A 5 9.98 11.00 15.26
N PRO A 6 8.72 11.43 15.09
CA PRO A 6 8.13 11.65 13.78
C PRO A 6 9.01 12.58 12.92
N SER A 7 9.43 12.10 11.75
CA SER A 7 10.07 12.96 10.76
C SER A 7 9.05 13.94 10.19
N ARG A 8 9.51 15.04 9.57
CA ARG A 8 8.61 15.99 8.88
C ARG A 8 7.80 15.32 7.76
N GLY A 9 8.21 14.15 7.28
CA GLY A 9 7.50 13.35 6.27
C GLY A 9 6.12 12.86 6.74
N ILE A 10 5.83 12.86 8.04
CA ILE A 10 4.51 12.46 8.56
C ILE A 10 3.38 13.39 8.11
N TYR A 11 3.66 14.67 7.86
CA TYR A 11 2.66 15.61 7.34
C TYR A 11 2.27 15.28 5.91
N LEU A 12 3.19 14.75 5.11
CA LEU A 12 2.90 14.28 3.76
C LEU A 12 1.97 13.06 3.79
N THR A 13 2.23 12.14 4.72
CA THR A 13 1.33 11.01 4.99
C THR A 13 -0.09 11.49 5.32
N TYR A 14 -0.26 12.41 6.26
CA TYR A 14 -1.59 12.94 6.60
C TYR A 14 -2.26 13.66 5.44
N LEU A 15 -1.49 14.40 4.64
CA LEU A 15 -2.01 15.06 3.44
C LEU A 15 -2.57 14.04 2.45
N ILE A 16 -1.81 12.99 2.14
CA ILE A 16 -2.27 11.97 1.18
C ILE A 16 -3.47 11.20 1.74
N GLN A 17 -3.48 10.86 3.03
CA GLN A 17 -4.63 10.23 3.68
C GLN A 17 -5.88 11.11 3.61
N ALA A 18 -5.75 12.42 3.82
CA ALA A 18 -6.84 13.37 3.66
C ALA A 18 -7.34 13.42 2.22
N LEU A 19 -6.44 13.41 1.23
CA LEU A 19 -6.82 13.33 -0.19
C LEU A 19 -7.57 12.03 -0.51
N THR A 20 -7.10 10.88 -0.04
CA THR A 20 -7.81 9.60 -0.21
C THR A 20 -9.21 9.64 0.41
N LEU A 21 -9.35 10.22 1.62
CA LEU A 21 -10.64 10.38 2.28
C LEU A 21 -11.57 11.31 1.48
N LEU A 22 -11.03 12.40 0.93
CA LEU A 22 -11.78 13.31 0.07
C LEU A 22 -12.23 12.61 -1.22
N SER A 23 -11.38 11.80 -1.85
CA SER A 23 -11.76 10.99 -3.01
C SER A 23 -12.90 10.03 -2.67
N ALA A 24 -12.85 9.37 -1.51
CA ALA A 24 -13.93 8.49 -1.06
C ALA A 24 -15.25 9.26 -0.85
N ALA A 25 -15.20 10.40 -0.15
CA ALA A 25 -16.37 11.24 0.07
C ALA A 25 -16.94 11.77 -1.26
N TYR A 26 -16.07 12.23 -2.17
CA TYR A 26 -16.47 12.73 -3.49
C TYR A 26 -17.21 11.64 -4.27
N SER A 27 -16.65 10.44 -4.40
CA SER A 27 -17.29 9.32 -5.10
C SER A 27 -18.67 8.97 -4.53
N LEU A 28 -18.82 9.00 -3.20
CA LEU A 28 -20.13 8.78 -2.56
C LEU A 28 -21.13 9.91 -2.88
N THR A 29 -20.68 11.17 -2.96
CA THR A 29 -21.56 12.30 -3.28
C THR A 29 -22.07 12.33 -4.71
N ILE A 30 -21.28 11.81 -5.66
CA ILE A 30 -21.67 11.72 -7.08
C ILE A 30 -22.48 10.45 -7.41
N GLY A 31 -22.72 9.59 -6.41
CA GLY A 31 -23.51 8.35 -6.57
C GLY A 31 -22.71 7.12 -7.01
N GLU A 32 -21.38 7.25 -7.14
CA GLU A 32 -20.47 6.14 -7.48
C GLU A 32 -20.14 5.29 -6.24
N TYR A 33 -21.16 4.59 -5.72
CA TYR A 33 -21.06 3.88 -4.44
C TYR A 33 -19.99 2.80 -4.41
N PHE A 34 -19.78 2.08 -5.51
CA PHE A 34 -18.73 1.06 -5.60
C PHE A 34 -17.34 1.68 -5.44
N LEU A 35 -17.07 2.77 -6.16
CA LEU A 35 -15.82 3.53 -6.04
C LEU A 35 -15.67 4.19 -4.67
N GLY A 36 -16.75 4.72 -4.12
CA GLY A 36 -16.75 5.30 -2.77
C GLY A 36 -16.42 4.26 -1.69
N PHE A 37 -16.97 3.06 -1.82
CA PHE A 37 -16.69 1.94 -0.92
C PHE A 37 -15.24 1.46 -1.05
N SER A 38 -14.74 1.24 -2.27
CA SER A 38 -13.35 0.81 -2.49
C SER A 38 -12.34 1.86 -2.00
N ALA A 39 -12.58 3.14 -2.26
CA ALA A 39 -11.77 4.24 -1.76
C ALA A 39 -11.80 4.35 -0.23
N SER A 40 -12.94 4.07 0.40
CA SER A 40 -13.06 4.02 1.86
C SER A 40 -12.23 2.88 2.46
N ILE A 41 -12.25 1.70 1.83
CA ILE A 41 -11.37 0.58 2.24
C ILE A 41 -9.90 0.98 2.08
N ALA A 42 -9.53 1.57 0.95
CA ALA A 42 -8.16 2.05 0.72
C ALA A 42 -7.74 3.05 1.81
N PHE A 43 -8.60 4.01 2.16
CA PHE A 43 -8.35 4.92 3.27
C PHE A 43 -8.15 4.17 4.61
N LEU A 44 -8.98 3.20 4.95
CA LEU A 44 -8.79 2.40 6.16
C LEU A 44 -7.45 1.64 6.15
N LEU A 45 -7.05 1.11 4.99
CA LEU A 45 -5.75 0.46 4.82
C LEU A 45 -4.58 1.43 5.04
N THR A 46 -4.72 2.71 4.66
CA THR A 46 -3.71 3.73 4.96
C THR A 46 -3.52 3.99 6.46
N MET A 47 -4.52 3.67 7.30
CA MET A 47 -4.44 3.79 8.77
C MET A 47 -3.78 2.58 9.43
N THR A 48 -3.74 1.43 8.75
CA THR A 48 -3.24 0.16 9.29
C THR A 48 -1.85 0.28 9.92
N PRO A 49 -0.84 0.92 9.29
CA PRO A 49 0.48 1.02 9.91
C PRO A 49 0.45 1.77 11.25
N THR A 50 -0.34 2.84 11.36
CA THR A 50 -0.51 3.61 12.61
C THR A 50 -1.22 2.80 13.69
N LEU A 51 -2.20 1.97 13.31
CA LEU A 51 -2.92 1.11 14.25
C LEU A 51 -2.04 -0.07 14.73
N VAL A 52 -1.29 -0.69 13.82
CA VAL A 52 -0.38 -1.79 14.14
C VAL A 52 0.77 -1.32 15.03
N THR A 53 1.39 -0.18 14.71
CA THR A 53 2.50 0.39 15.51
C THR A 53 2.07 0.82 16.92
N ARG A 54 0.79 1.18 17.12
CA ARG A 54 0.25 1.48 18.46
C ARG A 54 0.10 0.25 19.34
N ASN A 55 -0.25 -0.90 18.75
CA ASN A 55 -0.59 -2.12 19.50
C ASN A 55 0.55 -3.16 19.52
N THR A 56 1.56 -3.00 18.66
CA THR A 56 2.70 -3.91 18.55
C THR A 56 4.01 -3.19 18.87
N ARG A 57 5.07 -3.93 19.20
CA ARG A 57 6.43 -3.37 19.37
C ARG A 57 7.15 -3.15 18.01
N LEU A 58 6.38 -3.07 16.93
CA LEU A 58 6.86 -3.04 15.56
C LEU A 58 6.78 -1.59 15.06
N CYS A 59 7.94 -0.98 14.76
CA CYS A 59 8.03 0.38 14.25
C CYS A 59 8.40 0.33 12.76
N LEU A 60 7.47 0.70 11.88
CA LEU A 60 7.76 0.86 10.45
C LEU A 60 8.43 2.21 10.20
N PRO A 61 9.49 2.28 9.37
CA PRO A 61 10.03 3.55 8.89
C PRO A 61 8.96 4.37 8.19
N TRP A 62 9.02 5.69 8.32
CA TRP A 62 8.01 6.59 7.75
C TRP A 62 7.97 6.51 6.22
N GLU A 63 9.09 6.16 5.58
CA GLU A 63 9.23 5.94 4.13
C GLU A 63 8.33 4.80 3.65
N VAL A 64 8.26 3.71 4.43
CA VAL A 64 7.42 2.55 4.12
C VAL A 64 5.94 2.92 4.26
N ASN A 65 5.60 3.67 5.31
CA ASN A 65 4.24 4.19 5.49
C ASN A 65 3.86 5.10 4.33
N LEU A 66 4.74 6.02 3.94
CA LEU A 66 4.50 6.89 2.79
C LEU A 66 4.26 6.08 1.51
N LEU A 67 5.07 5.04 1.27
CA LEU A 67 4.96 4.22 0.07
C LEU A 67 3.62 3.47 0.00
N ILE A 68 3.17 2.87 1.11
CA ILE A 68 1.86 2.20 1.22
C ILE A 68 0.74 3.18 0.88
N ILE A 69 0.80 4.37 1.49
CA ILE A 69 -0.25 5.39 1.37
C ILE A 69 -0.26 5.99 -0.04
N LEU A 70 0.91 6.20 -0.62
CA LEU A 70 1.06 6.66 -2.00
C LEU A 70 0.52 5.64 -2.99
N SER A 71 0.84 4.36 -2.84
CA SER A 71 0.33 3.27 -3.69
C SER A 71 -1.20 3.22 -3.67
N LEU A 72 -1.81 3.25 -2.48
CA LEU A 72 -3.26 3.25 -2.33
C LEU A 72 -3.92 4.51 -2.91
N TYR A 73 -3.32 5.68 -2.69
CA TYR A 73 -3.83 6.94 -3.23
C TYR A 73 -3.78 6.98 -4.76
N LEU A 74 -2.66 6.56 -5.37
CA LEU A 74 -2.55 6.48 -6.82
C LEU A 74 -3.60 5.54 -7.42
N HIS A 75 -3.79 4.37 -6.81
CA HIS A 75 -4.84 3.46 -7.26
C HIS A 75 -6.25 4.08 -7.18
N VAL A 76 -6.60 4.71 -6.05
CA VAL A 76 -7.90 5.38 -5.87
C VAL A 76 -8.10 6.50 -6.88
N MET A 77 -7.11 7.39 -7.03
CA MET A 77 -7.19 8.50 -7.98
C MET A 77 -7.18 8.03 -9.44
N GLY A 78 -6.57 6.88 -9.70
CA GLY A 78 -6.65 6.17 -10.97
C GLY A 78 -8.09 6.04 -11.48
N HIS A 79 -9.00 5.62 -10.59
CA HIS A 79 -10.41 5.46 -10.90
C HIS A 79 -11.21 6.74 -10.69
N VAL A 80 -11.03 7.45 -9.58
CA VAL A 80 -11.84 8.64 -9.25
C VAL A 80 -11.59 9.78 -10.23
N GLY A 81 -10.37 9.90 -10.76
CA GLY A 81 -9.98 10.92 -11.74
C GLY A 81 -9.98 10.43 -13.19
N ASP A 82 -10.44 9.21 -13.47
CA ASP A 82 -10.35 8.56 -14.79
C ASP A 82 -8.92 8.49 -15.38
N TYR A 83 -7.89 8.52 -14.53
CA TYR A 83 -6.49 8.56 -14.96
C TYR A 83 -6.04 7.26 -15.64
N TYR A 84 -6.64 6.12 -15.29
CA TYR A 84 -6.44 4.87 -16.00
C TYR A 84 -6.86 4.95 -17.48
N VAL A 85 -7.79 5.85 -17.83
CA VAL A 85 -8.24 6.08 -19.20
C VAL A 85 -7.46 7.23 -19.84
N LEU A 86 -7.38 8.38 -19.14
CA LEU A 86 -6.80 9.61 -19.67
C LEU A 86 -5.30 9.50 -19.94
N PHE A 87 -4.58 8.75 -19.11
CA PHE A 87 -3.12 8.62 -19.17
C PHE A 87 -2.68 7.19 -19.48
N ALA A 88 -3.56 6.41 -20.12
CA ALA A 88 -3.26 5.08 -20.58
C ALA A 88 -2.10 5.08 -21.61
N PRO A 89 -1.18 4.10 -21.58
CA PRO A 89 -1.03 3.02 -20.59
C PRO A 89 -0.07 3.37 -19.44
N TYR A 90 0.46 4.60 -19.40
CA TYR A 90 1.59 4.92 -18.51
C TYR A 90 1.19 5.02 -17.04
N TYR A 91 -0.01 5.53 -16.75
CA TYR A 91 -0.51 5.62 -15.38
C TYR A 91 -0.71 4.24 -14.76
N ASP A 92 -1.26 3.32 -15.54
CA ASP A 92 -1.39 1.92 -15.20
C ASP A 92 -0.03 1.32 -14.83
N LYS A 93 0.94 1.38 -15.74
CA LYS A 93 2.28 0.80 -15.49
C LYS A 93 3.01 1.45 -14.32
N LEU A 94 2.88 2.75 -14.12
CA LEU A 94 3.47 3.45 -12.98
C LEU A 94 2.83 3.00 -11.66
N THR A 95 1.50 2.91 -11.61
CA THR A 95 0.76 2.50 -10.41
C THR A 95 1.05 1.04 -10.05
N HIS A 96 1.15 0.16 -11.05
CA HIS A 96 1.49 -1.25 -10.86
C HIS A 96 2.95 -1.42 -10.41
N PHE A 97 3.87 -0.61 -10.94
CA PHE A 97 5.25 -0.60 -10.48
C PHE A 97 5.37 -0.16 -9.02
N ILE A 98 4.78 0.98 -8.65
CA ILE A 98 4.84 1.50 -7.27
C ILE A 98 4.18 0.51 -6.29
N SER A 99 3.05 -0.08 -6.67
CA SER A 99 2.36 -1.07 -5.86
C SER A 99 3.20 -2.36 -5.71
N SER A 100 3.85 -2.83 -6.78
CA SER A 100 4.76 -3.98 -6.73
C SER A 100 5.96 -3.74 -5.81
N VAL A 101 6.56 -2.54 -5.87
CA VAL A 101 7.65 -2.16 -4.96
C VAL A 101 7.16 -2.13 -3.50
N THR A 102 5.94 -1.64 -3.27
CA THR A 102 5.31 -1.63 -1.94
C THR A 102 5.15 -3.05 -1.40
N ILE A 103 4.59 -3.96 -2.20
CA ILE A 103 4.40 -5.36 -1.82
C ILE A 103 5.74 -6.04 -1.56
N ALA A 104 6.76 -5.81 -2.39
CA ALA A 104 8.09 -6.39 -2.20
C ALA A 104 8.74 -5.96 -0.88
N ILE A 105 8.62 -4.66 -0.53
CA ILE A 105 9.12 -4.15 0.75
C ILE A 105 8.34 -4.75 1.92
N LEU A 106 7.00 -4.81 1.83
CA LEU A 106 6.17 -5.45 2.87
C LEU A 106 6.53 -6.93 3.05
N ALA A 107 6.76 -7.66 1.96
CA ALA A 107 7.22 -9.05 1.99
C ALA A 107 8.56 -9.18 2.72
N PHE A 108 9.50 -8.27 2.46
CA PHE A 108 10.78 -8.24 3.16
C PHE A 108 10.60 -8.01 4.67
N PHE A 109 9.73 -7.08 5.09
CA PHE A 109 9.42 -6.88 6.50
C PHE A 109 8.79 -8.10 7.16
N VAL A 110 7.87 -8.78 6.46
CA VAL A 110 7.27 -10.03 6.93
C VAL A 110 8.33 -11.11 7.11
N ALA A 111 9.25 -11.27 6.16
CA ALA A 111 10.34 -12.24 6.26
C ALA A 111 11.24 -11.97 7.48
N ILE A 112 11.64 -10.72 7.70
CA ILE A 112 12.42 -10.34 8.89
C ILE A 112 11.64 -10.61 10.17
N LEU A 113 10.34 -10.29 10.19
CA LEU A 113 9.52 -10.49 11.37
C LEU A 113 9.42 -11.97 11.73
N VAL A 114 9.22 -12.83 10.72
CA VAL A 114 9.20 -14.29 10.87
C VAL A 114 10.53 -14.82 11.36
N GLU A 115 11.65 -14.32 10.84
CA GLU A 115 12.98 -14.73 11.31
C GLU A 115 13.27 -14.26 12.76
N GLN A 116 12.79 -13.07 13.14
CA GLN A 116 13.02 -12.52 14.48
C GLN A 116 12.13 -13.12 15.57
N HIS A 117 10.89 -13.50 15.24
CA HIS A 117 9.89 -13.98 16.23
C HIS A 117 9.53 -15.46 16.06
N GLY A 118 9.92 -16.08 14.95
CA GLY A 118 9.71 -17.50 14.71
C GLY A 118 10.97 -18.32 14.99
N ASP A 119 10.79 -19.63 15.15
CA ASP A 119 11.89 -20.59 15.29
C ASP A 119 12.53 -20.98 13.94
N ILE A 120 12.23 -20.23 12.88
CA ILE A 120 12.64 -20.51 11.50
C ILE A 120 13.78 -19.56 11.13
N ARG A 121 14.93 -20.13 10.75
CA ARG A 121 16.07 -19.36 10.21
C ARG A 121 15.95 -19.28 8.70
N LEU A 122 15.75 -18.08 8.17
CA LEU A 122 15.60 -17.86 6.73
C LEU A 122 16.98 -17.62 6.09
N THR A 123 17.27 -18.32 4.99
CA THR A 123 18.48 -18.05 4.21
C THR A 123 18.22 -16.90 3.23
N ASN A 124 19.26 -16.15 2.84
CA ASN A 124 19.12 -15.06 1.87
C ASN A 124 18.40 -15.50 0.57
N PRO A 125 18.69 -16.69 -0.01
CA PRO A 125 17.93 -17.19 -1.15
C PRO A 125 16.44 -17.41 -0.84
N ALA A 126 16.10 -17.94 0.33
CA ALA A 126 14.71 -18.17 0.72
C ALA A 126 13.93 -16.85 0.86
N VAL A 127 14.55 -15.81 1.45
CA VAL A 127 13.95 -14.47 1.55
C VAL A 127 13.75 -13.87 0.16
N LEU A 128 14.74 -13.95 -0.72
CA LEU A 128 14.64 -13.46 -2.09
C LEU A 128 13.52 -14.17 -2.86
N THR A 129 13.47 -15.50 -2.80
CA THR A 129 12.41 -16.29 -3.43
C THR A 129 11.05 -15.90 -2.88
N PHE A 130 10.90 -15.75 -1.56
CA PHE A 130 9.65 -15.31 -0.95
C PHE A 130 9.18 -13.95 -1.48
N ILE A 131 10.06 -12.95 -1.48
CA ILE A 131 9.73 -11.60 -1.97
C ILE A 131 9.30 -11.64 -3.44
N VAL A 132 10.09 -12.31 -4.29
CA VAL A 132 9.82 -12.40 -5.73
C VAL A 132 8.51 -13.13 -5.99
N THR A 133 8.31 -14.30 -5.39
CA THR A 133 7.10 -15.10 -5.58
C THR A 133 5.86 -14.39 -5.05
N LEU A 134 5.92 -13.77 -3.87
CA LEU A 134 4.78 -13.03 -3.31
C LEU A 134 4.42 -11.83 -4.20
N THR A 135 5.42 -11.07 -4.64
CA THR A 135 5.20 -9.87 -5.49
C THR A 135 4.62 -10.27 -6.84
N LEU A 136 5.17 -11.31 -7.49
CA LEU A 136 4.65 -11.83 -8.75
C LEU A 136 3.23 -12.39 -8.60
N ALA A 137 2.95 -13.16 -7.54
CA ALA A 137 1.63 -13.71 -7.30
C ALA A 137 0.59 -12.61 -7.05
N ALA A 138 0.93 -11.60 -6.25
CA ALA A 138 0.04 -10.46 -6.01
C ALA A 138 -0.24 -9.67 -7.29
N GLY A 139 0.81 -9.33 -8.06
CA GLY A 139 0.66 -8.61 -9.32
C GLY A 139 -0.12 -9.40 -10.38
N ALA A 140 0.16 -10.70 -10.53
CA ALA A 140 -0.57 -11.55 -11.46
C ALA A 140 -2.03 -11.73 -11.06
N THR A 141 -2.32 -11.93 -9.77
CA THR A 141 -3.70 -12.03 -9.27
C THR A 141 -4.47 -10.75 -9.54
N TRP A 142 -3.82 -9.60 -9.36
CA TRP A 142 -4.40 -8.30 -9.63
C TRP A 142 -4.77 -8.13 -11.11
N GLU A 143 -3.83 -8.36 -12.02
CA GLU A 143 -4.07 -8.26 -13.47
C GLU A 143 -5.15 -9.25 -13.93
N ILE A 144 -5.14 -10.49 -13.44
CA ILE A 144 -6.22 -11.46 -13.75
C ILE A 144 -7.58 -10.90 -13.33
N GLY A 145 -7.66 -10.28 -12.14
CA GLY A 145 -8.90 -9.66 -11.65
C GLY A 145 -9.37 -8.45 -12.45
N GLU A 146 -8.46 -7.73 -13.11
CA GLU A 146 -8.82 -6.60 -13.99
C GLU A 146 -9.39 -7.05 -15.35
N PHE A 147 -8.97 -8.21 -15.84
CA PHE A 147 -9.34 -8.72 -17.16
C PHE A 147 -10.35 -9.89 -17.14
N THR A 148 -10.88 -10.25 -15.97
CA THR A 148 -11.91 -11.31 -15.80
C THR A 148 -13.24 -10.72 -15.35
#